data_AF-A0A1A6BG42-F1
#
_entry.id   AF-A0A1A6BG42-F1
#
_cell.length_a   1.000
_cell.length_b   1.000
_cell.length_c   1.000
_cell.angle_alpha   90.00
_cell.angle_beta   90.00
_cell.angle_gamma   90.00
#
_symmetry.space_group_name_H-M   'P 1'
#
loop_
_entity.id
_entity.type
_entity.pdbx_description
1 polymer ?
#
loop_
_entity_poly.entity_id
_entity_poly.type
_entity_poly.pdbx_seq_one_letter_code
_entity_poly.pdbx_strand_id
1 'polypeptide(L)'
;MADGLDSLTAMRAKSSASRRTMPPPRHQPRRTPVDIPDSASPPAVAPQPPPQAPPAPAPPTTAGTDLTKVSIYLDDTTDAYLETVRAAARATKPRVDATRSAVVRFALNRLAEQLAATEVVAELQRSAAAHNGPGRKRA
;
A
#
# COMPACT_ATOMS: atom_id res chain seq x y z
N MET A 1 -24.51 47.86 2.26
CA MET A 1 -23.57 46.75 2.05
C MET A 1 -23.25 46.17 3.41
N ALA A 2 -24.01 45.17 3.82
CA ALA A 2 -23.81 44.38 5.03
C ALA A 2 -23.86 42.89 4.62
N ASP A 3 -23.43 42.00 5.50
CA ASP A 3 -23.70 40.55 5.45
C ASP A 3 -22.69 39.63 4.75
N GLY A 4 -21.44 40.04 4.61
CA GLY A 4 -20.32 39.10 4.35
C GLY A 4 -19.84 38.39 5.62
N LEU A 5 -19.63 39.17 6.70
CA LEU A 5 -19.14 38.67 7.99
C LEU A 5 -20.20 37.89 8.77
N ASP A 6 -21.48 38.30 8.69
CA ASP A 6 -22.58 37.57 9.35
C ASP A 6 -22.85 36.20 8.72
N SER A 7 -22.68 36.09 7.39
CA SER A 7 -22.76 34.79 6.70
C SER A 7 -21.71 33.79 7.20
N LEU A 8 -20.49 34.28 7.49
CA LEU A 8 -19.41 33.45 8.04
C LEU A 8 -19.68 33.04 9.51
N THR A 9 -20.25 33.95 10.31
CA THR A 9 -20.67 33.66 11.68
C THR A 9 -21.80 32.63 11.73
N ALA A 10 -22.79 32.74 10.83
CA ALA A 10 -23.87 31.77 10.69
C ALA A 10 -23.36 30.38 10.23
N MET A 11 -22.40 30.34 9.29
CA MET A 11 -21.76 29.07 8.89
C MET A 11 -20.98 28.41 10.04
N ARG A 12 -20.26 29.19 10.85
CA ARG A 12 -19.54 28.67 12.02
C ARG A 12 -20.51 28.14 13.08
N ALA A 13 -21.62 28.83 13.33
CA ALA A 13 -22.67 28.39 14.25
C ALA A 13 -23.33 27.08 13.77
N LYS A 14 -23.65 26.98 12.47
CA LYS A 14 -24.21 25.76 11.86
C LYS A 14 -23.25 24.57 11.97
N SER A 15 -21.95 24.79 11.78
CA SER A 15 -20.93 23.75 11.91
C SER A 15 -20.70 23.29 13.36
N SER A 16 -20.89 24.17 14.36
CA SER A 16 -20.76 23.78 15.77
C SER A 16 -22.00 23.06 16.29
N ALA A 17 -23.19 23.39 15.78
CA ALA A 17 -24.44 22.67 16.09
C ALA A 17 -24.49 21.28 15.42
N SER A 18 -23.78 21.09 14.31
CA SER A 18 -23.60 19.79 13.63
C SER A 18 -22.33 19.06 14.10
N ARG A 19 -22.00 19.15 15.38
CA ARG A 19 -21.11 18.16 16.00
C ARG A 19 -21.90 16.88 16.16
N ARG A 20 -21.80 16.02 15.14
CA ARG A 20 -21.78 14.55 15.21
C ARG A 20 -22.33 14.06 16.54
N THR A 21 -23.63 13.77 16.58
CA THR A 21 -24.22 12.95 17.62
C THR A 21 -23.49 11.60 17.57
N MET A 22 -22.45 11.44 18.39
CA MET A 22 -21.79 10.16 18.51
C MET A 22 -22.86 9.14 18.92
N PRO A 23 -22.95 7.98 18.25
CA PRO A 23 -23.88 6.95 18.66
C PRO A 23 -23.59 6.60 20.13
N PRO A 24 -24.64 6.35 20.93
CA PRO A 24 -24.46 6.10 22.35
C PRO A 24 -23.51 4.91 22.56
N PRO A 25 -22.63 4.98 23.58
CA PRO A 25 -21.69 3.90 23.87
C PRO A 25 -22.46 2.60 24.08
N ARG A 26 -22.09 1.55 23.35
CA ARG A 26 -22.77 0.25 23.37
C ARG A 26 -22.50 -0.56 24.65
N HIS A 27 -21.65 -0.06 25.53
CA HIS A 27 -21.21 -0.75 26.74
C HIS A 27 -21.57 0.09 27.97
N GLN A 28 -22.13 -0.56 28.98
CA GLN A 28 -22.39 0.09 30.26
C GLN A 28 -21.06 0.48 30.92
N PRO A 29 -20.96 1.65 31.58
CA PRO A 29 -19.77 2.00 32.33
C PRO A 29 -19.54 0.96 33.43
N ARG A 30 -18.30 0.49 33.54
CA ARG A 30 -17.88 -0.53 34.50
C ARG A 30 -18.20 -0.03 35.92
N ARG A 31 -19.05 -0.74 36.67
CA ARG A 31 -19.46 -0.38 38.04
C ARG A 31 -18.52 -0.91 39.13
N THR A 32 -17.44 -1.58 38.76
CA THR A 32 -16.50 -2.15 39.73
C THR A 32 -15.28 -1.25 39.87
N PRO A 33 -15.00 -0.73 41.08
CA PRO A 33 -13.71 -0.12 41.39
C PRO A 33 -12.57 -1.09 41.02
N VAL A 34 -11.50 -0.56 40.44
CA VAL A 34 -10.26 -1.31 40.26
C VAL A 34 -9.60 -1.35 41.63
N ASP A 35 -9.77 -2.45 42.35
CA ASP A 35 -8.95 -2.74 43.52
C ASP A 35 -7.49 -2.93 43.06
N ILE A 36 -6.60 -2.15 43.65
CA ILE A 36 -5.16 -2.37 43.61
C ILE A 36 -4.87 -3.26 44.83
N PRO A 37 -4.56 -4.56 44.68
CA PRO A 37 -4.27 -5.38 45.85
C PRO A 37 -2.78 -5.32 46.18
N ASP A 38 -2.47 -4.84 47.38
CA ASP A 38 -1.35 -5.35 48.16
C ASP A 38 -1.80 -6.64 48.89
N SER A 39 -0.87 -7.59 48.90
CA SER A 39 -0.80 -8.93 49.50
C SER A 39 -1.94 -9.44 50.40
N ALA A 40 -2.52 -10.60 50.03
CA ALA A 40 -2.50 -11.85 50.83
C ALA A 40 -3.34 -12.98 50.15
N SER A 41 -2.72 -14.15 49.92
CA SER A 41 -3.36 -15.44 49.55
C SER A 41 -4.02 -16.11 50.78
N PRO A 42 -4.91 -17.15 50.71
CA PRO A 42 -5.03 -18.29 49.74
C PRO A 42 -6.53 -18.73 49.47
N PRO A 43 -6.90 -19.94 48.98
CA PRO A 43 -6.19 -21.05 48.33
C PRO A 43 -6.69 -21.37 46.88
N ALA A 44 -6.03 -22.35 46.27
CA ALA A 44 -6.06 -22.71 44.85
C ALA A 44 -7.41 -23.17 44.26
N VAL A 45 -7.77 -22.60 43.11
CA VAL A 45 -8.65 -23.20 42.11
C VAL A 45 -7.86 -23.24 40.80
N ALA A 46 -7.66 -24.43 40.26
CA ALA A 46 -6.97 -24.62 38.98
C ALA A 46 -7.73 -23.89 37.86
N PRO A 47 -7.08 -23.03 37.04
CA PRO A 47 -7.74 -22.40 35.90
C PRO A 47 -8.01 -23.44 34.82
N GLN A 48 -9.27 -23.60 34.42
CA GLN A 48 -9.58 -24.25 33.16
C GLN A 48 -8.97 -23.44 32.01
N PRO A 49 -8.29 -24.08 31.04
CA PRO A 49 -7.76 -23.37 29.89
C PRO A 49 -8.92 -22.83 29.03
N PRO A 50 -8.83 -21.59 28.52
CA PRO A 50 -9.81 -21.07 27.59
C PRO A 50 -9.78 -21.89 26.28
N PRO A 51 -10.92 -22.03 25.58
CA PRO A 51 -10.94 -22.69 24.27
C PRO A 51 -9.98 -21.99 23.32
N GLN A 52 -9.03 -22.75 22.76
CA GLN A 52 -8.09 -22.27 21.75
C GLN A 52 -8.88 -21.78 20.54
N ALA A 53 -8.74 -20.49 20.22
CA ALA A 53 -9.16 -19.97 18.93
C ALA A 53 -8.39 -20.69 17.82
N PRO A 54 -9.02 -21.03 16.68
CA PRO A 54 -8.32 -21.66 15.58
C PRO A 54 -7.16 -20.77 15.11
N PRO A 55 -6.01 -21.35 14.73
CA PRO A 55 -4.89 -20.58 14.25
C PRO A 55 -5.33 -19.77 13.03
N ALA A 56 -5.07 -18.46 13.06
CA ALA A 56 -5.24 -17.61 11.89
C ALA A 56 -4.39 -18.19 10.74
N PRO A 57 -4.90 -18.24 9.51
CA PRO A 57 -4.13 -18.74 8.37
C PRO A 57 -2.85 -17.91 8.25
N ALA A 58 -1.71 -18.59 8.23
CA ALA A 58 -0.42 -17.96 8.04
C ALA A 58 -0.43 -17.17 6.72
N PRO A 59 0.10 -15.94 6.68
CA PRO A 59 0.24 -15.21 5.44
C PRO A 59 1.10 -16.04 4.47
N PRO A 60 0.78 -16.05 3.17
CA PRO A 60 1.58 -16.79 2.20
C PRO A 60 3.02 -16.30 2.27
N THR A 61 3.93 -17.22 2.56
CA THR A 61 5.37 -17.03 2.43
C THR A 61 5.69 -16.93 0.95
N THR A 62 5.64 -15.71 0.40
CA THR A 62 6.34 -15.43 -0.85
C THR A 62 7.82 -15.65 -0.58
N ALA A 63 8.35 -16.75 -1.10
CA ALA A 63 9.79 -16.99 -1.18
C ALA A 63 10.42 -15.80 -1.92
N GLY A 64 10.88 -14.82 -1.16
CA GLY A 64 11.47 -13.61 -1.68
C GLY A 64 12.86 -13.96 -2.17
N THR A 65 13.04 -14.09 -3.47
CA THR A 65 14.35 -13.78 -4.07
C THR A 65 14.78 -12.42 -3.55
N ASP A 66 16.01 -12.27 -3.08
CA ASP A 66 16.52 -10.99 -2.63
C ASP A 66 16.55 -10.00 -3.82
N LEU A 67 15.79 -8.92 -3.70
CA LEU A 67 15.76 -7.85 -4.69
C LEU A 67 16.82 -6.81 -4.35
N THR A 68 17.72 -6.54 -5.28
CA THR A 68 18.62 -5.39 -5.20
C THR A 68 17.91 -4.12 -5.66
N LYS A 69 18.11 -3.01 -4.93
CA LYS A 69 17.59 -1.69 -5.34
C LYS A 69 18.37 -1.17 -6.54
N VAL A 70 17.67 -0.80 -7.61
CA VAL A 70 18.24 -0.22 -8.83
C VAL A 70 17.50 1.07 -9.19
N SER A 71 18.23 2.06 -9.68
CA SER A 71 17.67 3.29 -10.25
C SER A 71 17.77 3.22 -11.78
N ILE A 72 16.66 3.45 -12.47
CA ILE A 72 16.58 3.48 -13.94
C ILE A 72 15.90 4.78 -14.39
N TYR A 73 16.26 5.26 -15.58
CA TYR A 73 15.59 6.39 -16.21
C TYR A 73 14.49 5.88 -17.12
N LEU A 74 13.29 6.41 -16.93
CA LEU A 74 12.12 6.17 -17.78
C LEU A 74 11.67 7.51 -18.32
N ASP A 75 11.13 7.52 -19.53
CA ASP A 75 10.44 8.69 -20.04
C ASP A 75 9.04 8.82 -19.41
N ASP A 76 8.43 10.00 -19.59
CA ASP A 76 7.11 10.30 -19.03
C ASP A 76 6.03 9.34 -19.56
N THR A 77 6.18 8.89 -20.82
CA THR A 77 5.23 7.98 -21.46
C THR A 77 5.25 6.60 -20.79
N THR A 78 6.44 6.08 -20.50
CA THR A 78 6.63 4.80 -19.82
C THR A 78 6.18 4.89 -18.36
N ASP A 79 6.48 5.97 -17.63
CA ASP A 79 5.98 6.12 -16.24
C ASP A 79 4.44 6.20 -16.19
N ALA A 80 3.81 6.94 -17.12
CA ALA A 80 2.36 7.00 -17.23
C ALA A 80 1.73 5.63 -17.53
N TYR A 81 2.38 4.82 -18.36
CA TYR A 81 1.95 3.45 -18.61
C TYR A 81 1.99 2.59 -17.32
N LEU A 82 3.07 2.69 -16.53
CA LEU A 82 3.17 1.97 -15.25
C LEU A 82 2.05 2.36 -14.28
N GLU A 83 1.68 3.63 -14.21
CA GLU A 83 0.53 4.08 -13.41
C GLU A 83 -0.81 3.56 -13.93
N THR A 84 -0.97 3.49 -15.26
CA THR A 84 -2.18 2.93 -15.89
C THR A 84 -2.35 1.45 -15.53
N VAL A 85 -1.27 0.67 -15.60
CA VAL A 85 -1.27 -0.75 -15.19
C VAL A 85 -1.63 -0.88 -13.72
N ARG A 86 -1.06 -0.04 -12.85
CA ARG A 86 -1.36 -0.03 -11.42
C ARG A 86 -2.83 0.30 -11.13
N ALA A 87 -3.42 1.24 -11.87
CA ALA A 87 -4.82 1.58 -11.75
C ALA A 87 -5.71 0.40 -12.18
N ALA A 88 -5.39 -0.25 -13.31
CA ALA A 88 -6.11 -1.42 -13.78
C ALA A 88 -6.06 -2.58 -12.78
N ALA A 89 -4.89 -2.89 -12.22
CA ALA A 89 -4.70 -3.95 -11.24
C ALA A 89 -5.49 -3.75 -9.94
N ARG A 90 -5.83 -2.50 -9.59
CA ARG A 90 -6.70 -2.20 -8.45
C ARG A 90 -8.17 -2.47 -8.73
N ALA A 91 -8.58 -2.34 -10.00
CA ALA A 91 -9.95 -2.58 -10.43
C ALA A 91 -10.24 -4.09 -10.65
N THR A 92 -9.22 -4.91 -10.90
CA THR A 92 -9.37 -6.35 -11.13
C THR A 92 -9.68 -7.13 -9.84
N LYS A 93 -10.38 -8.26 -9.99
CA LYS A 93 -10.69 -9.22 -8.91
C LYS A 93 -10.21 -10.60 -9.35
N PRO A 94 -9.30 -11.25 -8.60
CA PRO A 94 -8.64 -10.77 -7.37
C PRO A 94 -7.75 -9.54 -7.62
N ARG A 95 -7.54 -8.75 -6.56
CA ARG A 95 -6.67 -7.56 -6.62
C ARG A 95 -5.22 -8.03 -6.70
N VAL A 96 -4.44 -7.43 -7.59
CA VAL A 96 -3.02 -7.75 -7.77
C VAL A 96 -2.18 -6.57 -7.33
N ASP A 97 -1.11 -6.83 -6.55
CA ASP A 97 -0.16 -5.80 -6.16
C ASP A 97 0.85 -5.50 -7.30
N ALA A 98 0.37 -4.77 -8.31
CA ALA A 98 1.16 -4.35 -9.47
C ALA A 98 1.98 -3.09 -9.15
N THR A 99 2.95 -3.21 -8.24
CA THR A 99 3.94 -2.15 -8.02
C THR A 99 4.79 -1.92 -9.28
N ARG A 100 5.36 -0.73 -9.45
CA ARG A 100 6.20 -0.39 -10.62
C ARG A 100 7.32 -1.42 -10.82
N SER A 101 8.02 -1.81 -9.76
CA SER A 101 9.09 -2.82 -9.81
C SER A 101 8.58 -4.22 -10.13
N ALA A 102 7.35 -4.58 -9.77
CA ALA A 102 6.74 -5.85 -10.18
C ALA A 102 6.46 -5.86 -11.70
N VAL A 103 5.93 -4.77 -12.23
CA VAL A 103 5.65 -4.64 -13.68
C VAL A 103 6.94 -4.65 -14.49
N VAL A 104 7.98 -3.93 -14.05
CA VAL A 104 9.29 -3.93 -14.72
C VAL A 104 9.90 -5.34 -14.73
N ARG A 105 9.89 -6.06 -13.60
CA ARG A 105 10.37 -7.46 -13.57
C ARG A 105 9.56 -8.38 -14.49
N PHE A 106 8.24 -8.24 -14.50
CA PHE A 106 7.37 -9.00 -15.41
C PHE A 106 7.74 -8.75 -16.88
N ALA A 107 7.95 -7.48 -17.26
CA ALA A 107 8.34 -7.12 -18.62
C ALA A 107 9.72 -7.68 -19.00
N LEU A 108 10.71 -7.65 -18.08
CA LEU A 108 12.03 -8.21 -18.32
C LEU A 108 12.03 -9.73 -18.45
N ASN A 109 11.23 -10.42 -17.64
CA ASN A 109 11.06 -11.88 -17.77
C ASN A 109 10.42 -12.24 -19.11
N ARG A 110 9.35 -11.52 -19.49
CA ARG A 110 8.70 -11.66 -20.80
C ARG A 110 9.68 -11.44 -21.95
N LEU A 111 10.53 -10.41 -21.85
CA LEU A 111 11.55 -10.11 -22.85
C LEU A 111 12.57 -11.27 -22.96
N ALA A 112 13.02 -11.80 -21.84
CA ALA A 112 13.97 -12.91 -21.80
C ALA A 112 13.39 -14.23 -22.35
N GLU A 113 12.08 -14.44 -22.25
CA GLU A 113 11.39 -15.56 -22.90
C GLU A 113 11.31 -15.41 -24.43
N GLN A 114 11.34 -14.17 -24.93
CA GLN A 114 11.08 -13.86 -26.33
C GLN A 114 12.34 -13.64 -27.16
N LEU A 115 13.40 -13.09 -26.57
CA LEU A 115 14.61 -12.69 -27.29
C LEU A 115 15.88 -13.16 -26.57
N ALA A 116 16.82 -13.67 -27.36
CA ALA A 116 18.18 -13.88 -26.90
C ALA A 116 18.89 -12.53 -26.70
N ALA A 117 19.88 -12.50 -25.81
CA ALA A 117 20.61 -11.27 -25.49
C ALA A 117 21.26 -10.62 -26.74
N THR A 118 21.73 -11.42 -27.69
CA THR A 118 22.30 -10.94 -28.96
C THR A 118 21.28 -10.22 -29.83
N GLU A 119 20.04 -10.70 -29.85
CA GLU A 119 18.94 -10.10 -30.60
C GLU A 119 18.51 -8.78 -29.98
N VAL A 120 18.43 -8.71 -28.64
CA VAL A 120 18.19 -7.45 -27.93
C VAL A 120 19.24 -6.39 -28.28
N VAL A 121 20.52 -6.77 -28.32
CA VAL A 121 21.60 -5.86 -28.73
C VAL A 121 21.43 -5.40 -30.18
N ALA A 122 21.07 -6.30 -31.10
CA ALA A 122 20.84 -5.96 -32.50
C ALA A 122 19.67 -4.97 -32.67
N GLU A 123 18.58 -5.15 -31.92
CA GLU A 123 17.43 -4.23 -31.92
C GLU A 123 17.77 -2.85 -31.35
N LEU A 124 18.55 -2.81 -30.26
CA LEU A 124 19.04 -1.55 -29.69
C LEU A 124 19.95 -0.80 -30.68
N GLN A 125 20.81 -1.51 -31.41
CA GLN A 125 21.65 -0.90 -32.45
C GLN A 125 20.79 -0.35 -33.61
N ARG A 126 19.77 -1.09 -34.04
CA ARG A 126 18.83 -0.66 -35.08
C ARG A 126 18.06 0.60 -34.67
N SER A 127 17.60 0.64 -33.42
CA SER A 127 16.87 1.78 -32.85
C SER A 127 17.78 2.99 -32.67
N ALA A 128 19.02 2.78 -32.21
CA ALA A 128 20.02 3.83 -32.08
C ALA A 128 20.41 4.44 -33.44
N ALA A 129 20.47 3.65 -34.51
CA ALA A 129 20.72 4.17 -35.85
C ALA A 129 19.62 5.12 -36.35
N ALA A 130 18.39 4.98 -35.86
CA ALA A 130 17.31 5.93 -36.09
C ALA A 130 17.43 7.21 -35.23
N HIS A 131 18.13 7.14 -34.10
CA HIS A 131 18.38 8.25 -33.18
C HIS A 131 19.84 8.73 -33.27
N ASN A 132 20.19 9.40 -34.37
CA ASN A 132 21.49 10.06 -34.52
C ASN A 132 21.60 11.33 -33.66
N GLY A 133 21.64 11.16 -32.34
CA GLY A 133 22.22 12.12 -31.40
C GLY A 133 23.70 11.80 -31.16
N PRO A 134 24.56 12.77 -30.79
CA PRO A 134 25.97 12.51 -30.56
C PRO A 134 26.15 11.48 -29.43
N GLY A 135 26.43 10.25 -29.83
CA GLY A 135 26.58 9.13 -28.90
C GLY A 135 27.71 9.39 -27.91
N ARG A 136 27.54 8.89 -26.69
CA ARG A 136 28.60 8.88 -25.67
C ARG A 136 29.80 8.10 -26.20
N LYS A 137 30.95 8.76 -26.34
CA LYS A 137 32.20 8.10 -26.73
C LYS A 137 32.52 7.00 -25.72
N ARG A 138 32.71 5.79 -26.23
CA ARG A 138 33.26 4.67 -25.45
C ARG A 138 34.77 4.91 -25.34
N ALA A 139 35.23 5.22 -24.13
CA ALA A 139 36.64 5.15 -23.75
C ALA A 139 36.96 3.74 -23.24
#